data_AF-A0AAD7VVV6-F1
#
_entry.id   AF-A0AAD7VVV6-F1
#
_cell.length_a   1.000
_cell.length_b   1.000
_cell.length_c   1.000
_cell.angle_alpha   90.00
_cell.angle_beta   90.00
_cell.angle_gamma   90.00
#
_symmetry.space_group_name_H-M   'P 1'
#
loop_
_entity.id
_entity.type
_entity.pdbx_description
1 polymer ?
#
loop_
_entity_poly.entity_id
_entity_poly.type
_entity_poly.pdbx_seq_one_letter_code
_entity_poly.pdbx_strand_id
1 'polypeptide(L)' 'MRVQYRYNPAILGVTPQVITRWVPIFGLWGGAVGVAALFFLEPIPRVRNVILQKIPAVGSYWDRPVDPNDSPF' A
#
# COMPACT_ATOMS: atom_id res chain seq x y z
N MET A 1 23.55 43.72 -6.34
CA MET A 1 23.27 42.28 -6.13
C MET A 1 23.21 41.58 -7.48
N ARG A 2 23.97 40.49 -7.72
CA ARG A 2 23.87 39.70 -8.96
C ARG A 2 22.81 38.61 -8.77
N VAL A 3 21.77 38.59 -9.59
CA VAL A 3 20.78 37.50 -9.59
C VAL A 3 21.44 36.29 -10.25
N GLN A 4 21.71 35.24 -9.48
CA GLN A 4 22.19 33.97 -10.01
C GLN A 4 21.00 33.11 -10.41
N TYR A 5 20.91 32.75 -11.70
CA TYR A 5 19.87 31.86 -12.20
C TYR A 5 20.20 30.41 -11.84
N ARG A 6 19.40 29.79 -10.98
CA ARG A 6 19.52 28.37 -10.63
C ARG A 6 18.62 27.57 -11.56
N TYR A 7 19.21 26.77 -12.44
CA TYR A 7 18.47 25.91 -13.36
C TYR A 7 17.56 24.95 -12.57
N ASN A 8 16.25 25.02 -12.80
CA ASN A 8 15.28 24.11 -12.22
C ASN A 8 14.71 23.22 -13.34
N PRO A 9 15.20 21.98 -13.50
CA PRO A 9 14.67 21.09 -14.53
C PRO A 9 13.21 20.75 -14.22
N ALA A 10 12.32 21.02 -15.18
CA ALA A 10 10.92 20.64 -15.12
C ALA A 10 10.60 19.77 -16.34
N ILE A 11 9.95 18.62 -16.11
CA ILE A 11 9.41 17.79 -17.19
C ILE A 11 7.89 17.95 -17.12
N LEU A 12 7.27 18.43 -18.21
CA LEU A 12 5.82 18.66 -18.27
C LEU A 12 5.29 19.57 -17.13
N GLY A 13 6.12 20.48 -16.62
CA GLY A 13 5.78 21.36 -15.49
C GLY A 13 5.94 20.73 -14.10
N VAL A 14 6.29 19.45 -14.01
CA VAL A 14 6.61 18.78 -12.75
C VAL A 14 8.09 19.02 -12.44
N THR A 15 8.35 19.72 -11.34
CA THR A 15 9.69 19.93 -10.81
C THR A 15 9.99 18.95 -9.67
N PRO A 16 11.27 18.61 -9.42
CA PRO A 16 11.65 17.75 -8.29
C PRO A 16 11.12 18.26 -6.94
N GLN A 17 11.02 19.58 -6.77
CA GLN A 17 10.51 20.22 -5.54
C GLN A 17 9.01 20.01 -5.36
N VAL A 18 8.24 19.90 -6.44
CA VAL A 18 6.81 19.54 -6.38
C VAL A 18 6.69 18.08 -5.92
N ILE A 19 7.47 17.16 -6.49
CA ILE A 19 7.44 15.75 -6.12
C ILE A 19 7.73 15.59 -4.62
N THR A 20 8.85 16.15 -4.14
CA THR A 20 9.24 15.99 -2.72
C THR A 20 8.22 16.59 -1.76
N ARG A 21 7.51 17.65 -2.17
CA ARG A 21 6.43 18.26 -1.39
C ARG A 21 5.20 17.37 -1.28
N TRP A 22 4.84 16.65 -2.33
CA TRP A 22 3.61 15.85 -2.38
C TRP A 22 3.77 14.39 -1.97
N VAL A 23 4.99 13.84 -2.05
CA VAL A 23 5.31 12.46 -1.62
C VAL A 23 4.72 12.08 -0.25
N PRO A 24 4.87 12.87 0.84
CA PRO A 24 4.33 12.46 2.14
C PRO A 24 2.80 12.37 2.14
N ILE A 25 2.13 13.29 1.44
CA ILE A 25 0.67 13.31 1.32
C ILE A 25 0.19 12.07 0.55
N PHE A 26 0.81 11.78 -0.60
CA PHE A 26 0.47 10.59 -1.37
C PHE A 26 0.85 9.29 -0.65
N GLY A 27 1.89 9.30 0.18
CA GLY A 27 2.24 8.18 1.05
C GLY A 27 1.11 7.87 2.04
N LEU A 28 0.57 8.89 2.71
CA LEU A 28 -0.55 8.73 3.64
C LEU A 28 -1.81 8.23 2.93
N TRP A 29 -2.17 8.86 1.81
CA TRP A 29 -3.34 8.45 1.03
C TRP A 29 -3.18 7.04 0.45
N GLY A 30 -2.00 6.70 -0.07
CA GLY A 30 -1.69 5.36 -0.56
C GLY A 30 -1.77 4.32 0.53
N GLY A 31 -1.27 4.62 1.73
CA GLY A 31 -1.41 3.77 2.91
C GLY A 31 -2.88 3.55 3.29
N ALA A 32 -3.66 4.63 3.38
CA ALA A 32 -5.09 4.56 3.72
C ALA A 32 -5.89 3.75 2.69
N VAL A 33 -5.67 3.99 1.40
CA VAL A 33 -6.29 3.21 0.31
C VAL A 33 -5.83 1.75 0.34
N GLY A 34 -4.56 1.48 0.64
CA GLY A 34 -4.06 0.12 0.80
C GLY A 34 -4.77 -0.64 1.92
N VAL A 35 -4.93 -0.02 3.09
CA VAL A 35 -5.69 -0.61 4.21
C VAL A 35 -7.15 -0.82 3.84
N ALA A 36 -7.80 0.17 3.23
CA ALA A 36 -9.19 0.06 2.78
C ALA A 36 -9.36 -1.08 1.76
N ALA A 37 -8.45 -1.20 0.79
CA ALA A 37 -8.47 -2.27 -0.19
C ALA A 37 -8.33 -3.64 0.48
N LEU A 38 -7.40 -3.80 1.43
CA LEU A 38 -7.25 -5.05 2.19
C LEU A 38 -8.51 -5.41 2.98
N PHE A 39 -9.19 -4.42 3.55
CA PHE A 39 -10.46 -4.63 4.25
C PHE A 39 -11.56 -5.15 3.32
N PHE A 40 -11.76 -4.52 2.16
CA PHE A 40 -12.78 -4.97 1.20
C PHE A 40 -12.42 -6.28 0.50
N LEU A 41 -11.13 -6.59 0.34
CA LEU A 41 -10.64 -7.78 -0.34
C LEU A 41 -10.40 -8.97 0.61
N GLU A 42 -10.55 -8.79 1.93
CA GLU A 42 -10.43 -9.84 2.94
C GLU A 42 -11.20 -11.15 2.66
N PRO A 43 -12.41 -11.13 2.05
CA PRO A 43 -13.15 -12.36 1.75
C PRO A 43 -12.44 -13.25 0.72
N ILE A 44 -11.53 -12.70 -0.09
CA ILE A 44 -10.85 -13.44 -1.15
C ILE A 44 -9.75 -14.31 -0.52
N PRO A 45 -9.80 -15.65 -0.64
CA PRO A 45 -8.85 -16.55 0.03
C PRO A 45 -7.40 -16.30 -0.39
N ARG A 46 -7.16 -15.88 -1.64
CA ARG A 46 -5.81 -15.52 -2.11
C ARG A 46 -5.23 -14.31 -1.38
N VAL A 47 -6.02 -13.27 -1.15
CA VAL A 47 -5.56 -12.05 -0.46
C VAL A 47 -5.23 -12.36 0.98
N ARG A 48 -6.05 -13.20 1.62
CA ARG A 48 -5.84 -13.65 2.98
C ARG A 48 -4.53 -14.41 3.15
N ASN A 49 -4.32 -15.45 2.36
CA ASN A 49 -3.17 -16.34 2.53
C ASN A 49 -1.86 -15.69 2.08
N VAL A 50 -1.91 -14.79 1.09
CA VAL A 50 -0.70 -14.15 0.54
C VAL A 50 -0.30 -12.91 1.34
N ILE A 51 -1.27 -12.11 1.80
CA ILE A 51 -1.01 -10.80 2.42
C ILE A 51 -1.36 -10.82 3.91
N LEU A 52 -2.63 -11.04 4.26
CA LEU A 52 -3.13 -10.83 5.62
C LEU A 52 -2.50 -11.79 6.64
N GLN A 53 -2.32 -13.06 6.28
CA GLN A 53 -1.67 -14.07 7.13
C GLN A 53 -0.17 -13.81 7.36
N LYS A 54 0.47 -12.98 6.50
CA LYS A 54 1.89 -12.63 6.64
C LYS A 54 2.14 -11.43 7.55
N ILE A 55 1.08 -10.79 8.05
CA ILE A 55 1.23 -9.67 8.98
C ILE A 55 1.73 -10.23 10.32
N PRO A 56 2.91 -9.79 10.81
CA PRO A 56 3.42 -10.27 12.09
C PRO A 56 2.45 -9.91 13.23
N ALA A 57 2.40 -10.76 14.25
CA ALA A 57 1.50 -10.68 15.41
C ALA A 57 0.00 -10.94 15.17
N VAL A 58 -0.59 -10.53 14.04
CA VAL A 58 -2.05 -10.68 13.80
C VAL A 58 -2.41 -11.64 12.67
N GLY A 59 -1.44 -12.16 11.93
CA GLY A 59 -1.69 -13.05 10.77
C GLY A 59 -2.50 -14.31 11.10
N SER A 60 -2.38 -14.85 12.32
CA SER A 60 -3.13 -16.02 12.77
C SER A 60 -4.64 -15.81 12.87
N TYR A 61 -5.11 -14.56 13.03
CA TYR A 61 -6.54 -14.24 13.02
C TYR A 61 -7.22 -14.63 11.70
N TRP A 62 -6.46 -14.59 10.61
CA TRP A 62 -6.92 -14.92 9.28
C TRP A 62 -6.68 -16.39 8.89
N ASP A 63 -6.21 -17.22 9.82
CA ASP A 63 -6.14 -18.65 9.57
C ASP A 63 -7.55 -19.27 9.66
N ARG A 64 -7.93 -20.02 8.63
CA ARG A 64 -9.20 -20.76 8.60
C ARG A 64 -8.89 -22.22 8.26
N PRO A 65 -8.37 -22.98 9.24
CA PRO A 65 -8.15 -24.40 9.03
C PRO A 65 -9.49 -25.06 8.75
N VAL A 66 -9.55 -25.82 7.67
CA VAL A 66 -10.66 -26.73 7.37
C VAL A 66 -10.21 -28.10 7.83
N ASP A 67 -10.98 -28.73 8.72
CA ASP A 67 -10.67 -30.09 9.15
C ASP A 67 -10.78 -31.04 7.94
N PRO A 68 -9.79 -31.94 7.71
CA PRO A 68 -9.80 -32.85 6.57
C PRO A 68 -11.03 -33.79 6.52
N ASN A 69 -11.70 -34.00 7.66
CA ASN A 69 -12.91 -34.81 7.74
C ASN A 69 -14.18 -34.02 7.34
N ASP A 70 -14.11 -32.69 7.30
CA ASP A 70 -15.21 -31.80 6.90
C ASP A 70 -15.15 -31.43 5.41
N SER A 71 -14.07 -31.79 4.71
CA SER A 71 -13.99 -31.63 3.25
C SER A 71 -14.54 -32.88 2.53
N PRO A 72 -15.51 -32.73 1.61
CA PRO A 72 -16.02 -33.84 0.80
C PRO A 72 -15.07 -34.27 -0.32
N PHE A 73 -13.85 -33.69 -0.38
CA PHE A 73 -12.77 -33.94 -1.33
C PHE A 73 -11.44 -33.97 -0.59
#